data_AF-A0A914FXG9-F1
#
_entry.id   AF-A0A914FXG9-F1
#
_cell.length_a   1.000
_cell.length_b   1.000
_cell.length_c   1.000
_cell.angle_alpha   90.00
_cell.angle_beta   90.00
_cell.angle_gamma   90.00
#
_symmetry.space_group_name_H-M   'P 1'
#
loop_
_entity.id
_entity.type
_entity.pdbx_description
1 polymer ?
#
loop_
_entity_poly.entity_id
_entity_poly.type
_entity_poly.pdbx_seq_one_letter_code
_entity_poly.pdbx_strand_id
1 'polypeptide(L)'
;MEEIMRKAKADLNLDTVNCYNFAFVGHTKTGKSSLINDMRGLEDSHPDAAAVGITETTHEIKPYTFPHHDFKNVLIYDIPGAGTLMHDANSYYQ
;
A
#
# COMPACT_ATOMS: atom_id res chain seq x y z
N MET A 1 22.57 0.12 -1.52
CA MET A 1 21.39 0.02 -2.41
C MET A 1 20.91 -1.42 -2.53
N GLU A 2 21.76 -2.38 -2.96
CA GLU A 2 21.38 -3.80 -3.06
C GLU A 2 20.90 -4.41 -1.74
N GLU A 3 21.53 -4.05 -0.62
CA GLU A 3 21.12 -4.50 0.71
C GLU A 3 19.74 -3.98 1.14
N ILE A 4 19.42 -2.72 0.81
CA ILE A 4 18.11 -2.10 1.08
C ILE A 4 17.03 -2.84 0.26
N MET A 5 17.29 -3.08 -1.02
CA MET A 5 16.37 -3.82 -1.88
C MET A 5 16.19 -5.27 -1.41
N ARG A 6 17.26 -5.95 -0.98
CA ARG A 6 17.20 -7.31 -0.42
C ARG A 6 16.34 -7.36 0.84
N LYS A 7 16.55 -6.40 1.75
CA LYS A 7 15.78 -6.30 2.98
C LYS A 7 14.30 -6.02 2.69
N ALA A 8 13.99 -5.05 1.82
CA ALA A 8 12.62 -4.74 1.43
C ALA A 8 11.91 -5.93 0.77
N LYS A 9 12.60 -6.69 -0.10
CA LYS A 9 12.04 -7.92 -0.70
C LYS A 9 11.67 -8.95 0.36
N ALA A 10 12.51 -9.11 1.39
CA ALA A 10 12.26 -10.05 2.48
C ALA A 10 11.14 -9.57 3.41
N ASP A 11 11.20 -8.32 3.86
CA ASP A 11 10.29 -7.75 4.86
C ASP A 11 8.86 -7.60 4.31
N LEU A 12 8.71 -7.27 3.01
CA LEU A 12 7.42 -7.06 2.35
C LEU A 12 7.00 -8.23 1.45
N ASN A 13 7.78 -9.31 1.43
CA ASN A 13 7.56 -10.48 0.58
C ASN A 13 7.29 -10.12 -0.90
N LEU A 14 8.12 -9.26 -1.47
CA LEU A 14 7.93 -8.76 -2.84
C LEU A 14 8.30 -9.83 -3.87
N ASP A 15 7.35 -10.20 -4.75
CA ASP A 15 7.69 -10.94 -5.96
C ASP A 15 8.12 -9.96 -7.05
N THR A 16 9.44 -9.78 -7.20
CA THR A 16 9.99 -8.89 -8.23
C THR A 16 10.26 -9.58 -9.57
N VAL A 17 9.90 -10.86 -9.71
CA VAL A 17 10.13 -11.65 -10.93
C VAL A 17 8.85 -11.81 -11.72
N ASN A 18 7.73 -12.12 -11.04
CA ASN A 18 6.46 -12.41 -11.70
C ASN A 18 5.43 -11.28 -11.55
N CYS A 19 5.64 -10.34 -10.62
CA CYS A 19 4.67 -9.29 -10.33
C CYS A 19 5.21 -7.87 -10.58
N TYR A 20 4.30 -6.98 -10.95
CA TYR A 20 4.48 -5.54 -10.94
C TYR A 20 4.00 -5.00 -9.59
N ASN A 21 4.93 -4.42 -8.82
CA ASN A 21 4.68 -3.96 -7.45
C ASN A 21 4.58 -2.43 -7.45
N PHE A 22 3.44 -1.89 -7.01
CA PHE A 22 3.21 -0.45 -6.88
C PHE A 22 2.93 -0.09 -5.43
N ALA A 23 3.63 0.91 -4.89
CA ALA A 23 3.38 1.40 -3.54
C ALA A 23 2.83 2.82 -3.60
N PHE A 24 1.75 3.08 -2.85
CA PHE A 24 1.18 4.42 -2.69
C PHE A 24 1.64 5.00 -1.36
N VAL A 25 2.42 6.08 -1.44
CA VAL A 25 3.01 6.77 -0.28
C VAL A 25 2.49 8.19 -0.20
N GLY A 26 2.44 8.74 1.01
CA GLY A 26 2.02 10.12 1.24
C GLY A 26 1.32 10.31 2.58
N HIS A 27 1.07 11.56 2.95
CA HIS A 27 0.49 11.90 4.25
C HIS A 27 -0.85 11.20 4.53
N THR A 28 -1.20 11.08 5.80
CA THR A 28 -2.50 10.54 6.21
C THR A 28 -3.62 11.47 5.75
N LYS A 29 -4.80 10.90 5.43
CA LYS A 29 -6.00 11.62 4.93
C LYS A 29 -5.86 12.31 3.57
N THR A 30 -4.87 11.94 2.76
CA THR A 30 -4.75 12.45 1.38
C THR A 30 -5.57 11.67 0.35
N GLY A 31 -6.29 10.62 0.77
CA GLY A 31 -7.15 9.83 -0.13
C GLY A 31 -6.47 8.65 -0.83
N LYS A 32 -5.29 8.20 -0.37
CA LYS A 32 -4.55 7.06 -0.95
C LYS A 32 -5.41 5.79 -1.02
N SER A 33 -6.02 5.39 0.09
CA SER A 33 -6.81 4.17 0.18
C SER A 33 -8.07 4.24 -0.69
N SER A 34 -8.75 5.40 -0.74
CA SER A 34 -9.87 5.63 -1.66
C SER A 34 -9.43 5.53 -3.13
N LEU A 35 -8.28 6.10 -3.49
CA LEU A 35 -7.73 5.98 -4.84
C LEU A 35 -7.44 4.51 -5.22
N ILE A 36 -6.90 3.71 -4.28
CA ILE A 36 -6.65 2.29 -4.49
C ILE A 36 -7.98 1.54 -4.72
N ASN A 37 -9.03 1.85 -3.94
CA ASN A 37 -10.34 1.23 -4.09
C ASN A 37 -10.97 1.58 -5.45
N ASP A 38 -10.94 2.85 -5.84
CA ASP A 38 -11.42 3.32 -7.14
C ASP A 38 -10.69 2.63 -8.29
N MET A 39 -9.35 2.54 -8.24
CA MET A 39 -8.56 1.82 -9.24
C MET A 39 -8.96 0.34 -9.33
N ARG A 40 -9.27 -0.28 -8.20
CA ARG A 40 -9.71 -1.69 -8.12
C ARG A 40 -11.19 -1.87 -8.47
N GLY A 41 -11.93 -0.79 -8.71
CA GLY A 41 -13.38 -0.82 -8.97
C GLY A 41 -14.19 -1.30 -7.76
N LEU A 42 -13.69 -1.06 -6.55
CA LEU A 42 -14.34 -1.45 -5.30
C LEU A 42 -14.95 -0.23 -4.62
N GLU A 43 -16.14 -0.38 -4.09
CA GLU A 43 -16.70 0.61 -3.17
C GLU A 43 -15.95 0.56 -1.83
N ASP A 44 -15.83 1.69 -1.14
CA ASP A 44 -15.16 1.79 0.17
C ASP A 44 -15.79 0.90 1.25
N SER A 45 -17.05 0.46 1.06
CA SER A 45 -17.76 -0.46 1.95
C SER A 45 -17.50 -1.94 1.67
N HIS A 46 -16.78 -2.25 0.57
CA HIS A 46 -16.54 -3.62 0.16
C HIS A 46 -15.63 -4.36 1.16
N PRO A 47 -15.88 -5.65 1.47
CA PRO A 47 -15.06 -6.40 2.43
C PRO A 47 -13.56 -6.44 2.10
N ASP A 48 -13.23 -6.40 0.80
CA ASP A 48 -11.86 -6.39 0.28
C ASP A 48 -11.31 -4.99 -0.05
N ALA A 49 -12.05 -3.93 0.29
CA ALA A 49 -11.59 -2.56 0.14
C ALA A 49 -10.39 -2.29 1.06
N ALA A 50 -9.49 -1.43 0.62
CA ALA A 50 -8.51 -0.79 1.50
C ALA A 50 -9.28 0.06 2.52
N ALA A 51 -8.93 -0.09 3.80
CA ALA A 51 -9.63 0.61 4.87
C ALA A 51 -9.48 2.13 4.71
N VAL A 52 -10.63 2.82 4.67
CA VAL A 52 -10.70 4.29 4.59
C VAL A 52 -11.13 4.84 5.94
N GLY A 53 -10.37 5.76 6.52
CA GLY A 53 -10.69 6.33 7.83
C GLY A 53 -9.88 7.57 8.22
N ILE A 54 -10.41 8.33 9.18
CA ILE A 54 -9.80 9.55 9.75
C ILE A 54 -8.65 9.20 10.73
N THR A 55 -8.67 7.99 11.30
CA THR A 55 -7.58 7.44 12.11
C THR A 55 -6.74 6.54 11.22
N GLU A 56 -5.41 6.49 11.43
CA GLU A 56 -4.57 5.50 10.74
C GLU A 56 -5.16 4.11 10.95
N THR A 57 -5.69 3.57 9.86
CA THR A 57 -6.41 2.28 9.85
C THR A 57 -5.53 1.18 9.28
N THR A 58 -4.40 1.56 8.68
CA THR A 58 -3.39 0.68 8.12
C THR A 58 -2.16 0.75 9.01
N HIS A 59 -1.99 -0.22 9.92
CA HIS A 59 -0.79 -0.37 10.75
C HIS A 59 0.22 -1.37 10.15
N GLU A 60 -0.19 -2.10 9.12
CA GLU A 60 0.61 -3.10 8.42
C GLU A 60 0.55 -2.83 6.92
N ILE A 61 1.69 -2.90 6.23
CA ILE A 61 1.74 -2.79 4.77
C ILE A 61 1.03 -4.01 4.18
N LYS A 62 -0.14 -3.79 3.58
CA LYS A 62 -0.97 -4.84 2.99
C LYS A 62 -0.94 -4.76 1.46
N PRO A 63 -0.61 -5.86 0.75
CA PRO A 63 -0.78 -5.92 -0.69
C PRO A 63 -2.25 -6.16 -1.07
N TYR A 64 -2.69 -5.50 -2.13
CA TYR A 64 -3.99 -5.64 -2.76
C TYR A 64 -3.83 -6.09 -4.20
N THR A 65 -4.66 -7.05 -4.60
CA THR A 65 -4.78 -7.51 -5.98
C THR A 65 -5.94 -6.83 -6.68
N PHE A 66 -5.91 -6.83 -8.00
CA PHE A 66 -7.04 -6.42 -8.82
C PHE A 66 -8.00 -7.59 -9.05
N PRO A 67 -9.33 -7.36 -9.00
CA PRO A 67 -10.31 -8.39 -9.35
C PRO A 67 -10.26 -8.82 -10.82
N HIS A 68 -9.81 -7.93 -11.71
CA HIS A 68 -9.82 -8.18 -13.15
C HIS A 68 -8.64 -9.04 -13.60
N HIS A 69 -8.93 -10.03 -14.46
CA HIS A 69 -7.97 -11.06 -14.90
C HIS A 69 -6.71 -10.52 -15.59
N ASP A 70 -6.81 -9.40 -16.31
CA ASP A 70 -5.66 -8.76 -16.97
C ASP A 70 -4.61 -8.22 -15.99
N PHE A 71 -5.00 -7.96 -14.74
CA PHE A 71 -4.14 -7.39 -13.71
C PHE A 71 -3.73 -8.39 -12.63
N LYS A 72 -3.78 -9.69 -12.93
CA LYS A 72 -3.45 -10.79 -12.00
C LYS A 72 -2.03 -10.74 -11.43
N ASN A 73 -1.12 -10.05 -12.10
CA ASN A 73 0.28 -9.89 -11.71
C ASN A 73 0.58 -8.48 -11.18
N VAL A 74 -0.44 -7.69 -10.86
CA VAL A 74 -0.26 -6.36 -10.27
C VAL A 74 -0.56 -6.44 -8.77
N LEU A 75 0.40 -6.00 -7.96
CA LEU A 75 0.28 -5.87 -6.51
C LEU A 75 0.36 -4.40 -6.12
N ILE A 76 -0.65 -3.92 -5.40
CA ILE A 76 -0.69 -2.57 -4.86
C ILE A 76 -0.48 -2.61 -3.35
N TYR A 77 0.47 -1.84 -2.86
CA TYR A 77 0.77 -1.69 -1.45
C TYR A 77 0.24 -0.34 -0.97
N ASP A 78 -0.70 -0.38 -0.01
CA ASP A 78 -1.11 0.82 0.73
C ASP A 78 -0.14 1.02 1.89
N ILE A 79 0.70 2.04 1.79
CA ILE A 79 1.69 2.34 2.83
C ILE A 79 1.05 3.32 3.83
N PRO A 80 1.16 3.05 5.15
CA PRO A 80 0.74 3.98 6.20
C PRO A 80 1.24 5.40 5.93
N GLY A 81 0.51 6.41 6.41
CA GLY A 81 0.77 7.78 6.01
C GLY A 81 1.83 8.47 6.87
N ALA A 82 2.65 9.33 6.26
CA ALA A 82 3.58 10.17 7.01
C ALA A 82 2.82 11.21 7.85
N GLY A 83 3.25 11.46 9.10
CA GLY A 83 2.73 12.55 9.93
C GLY A 83 1.76 12.14 11.04
N THR A 84 1.86 10.91 11.55
CA THR A 84 1.13 10.43 12.75
C THR A 84 2.08 10.17 13.91
N LEU A 85 1.55 10.01 15.13
CA LEU A 85 2.33 9.73 16.35
C LEU A 85 3.17 8.43 16.25
N MET A 86 2.84 7.51 15.33
CA MET A 86 3.60 6.25 15.09
C MET A 86 4.56 6.33 13.90
N HIS A 87 4.37 7.28 12.98
CA HIS A 87 5.20 7.49 11.80
C HIS A 87 5.55 8.97 11.67
N ASP A 88 6.59 9.40 12.41
CA ASP A 88 7.16 10.74 12.26
C ASP A 88 7.52 10.97 10.79
N ALA A 89 7.11 12.11 10.24
CA ALA A 89 7.42 12.47 8.86
C ALA A 89 8.93 12.47 8.58
N ASN A 90 9.76 12.66 9.62
CA ASN A 90 11.21 12.62 9.52
C ASN A 90 11.80 11.21 9.36
N SER A 91 11.09 10.15 9.77
CA SER A 91 11.51 8.75 9.63
C SER A 91 10.83 8.03 8.46
N TYR A 92 9.95 8.71 7.73
CA TYR A 92 9.12 8.13 6.68
C TYR A 92 9.88 7.76 5.39
N TYR A 93 10.97 8.49 5.10
CA TYR A 93 11.77 8.34 3.90
C TYR A 93 13.24 7.94 4.18
N GLN A 94 13.59 7.63 5.44
CA GLN A 94 14.96 7.27 5.84
C GLN A 94 15.19 5.76 5.82
#